data_AF-A0A662AD13-F1
#
_entry.id   AF-A0A662AD13-F1
#
_cell.length_a   1.000
_cell.length_b   1.000
_cell.length_c   1.000
_cell.angle_alpha   90.00
_cell.angle_beta   90.00
_cell.angle_gamma   90.00
#
_symmetry.space_group_name_H-M   'P 1'
#
loop_
_entity.id
_entity.type
_entity.pdbx_description
1 polymer ?
#
loop_
_entity_poly.entity_id
_entity_poly.type
_entity_poly.pdbx_seq_one_letter_code
_entity_poly.pdbx_strand_id
1 'polypeptide(L)' 'MNKGKAPGKSSIYKGVHWNAERNKWKAEIKINQVNKYIGRFDDEIEAAEAYNIVAEKLFGEFVCLNTLEG' A
#
# COMPACT_ATOMS: atom_id res chain seq x y z
N MET A 1 -1.25 -28.28 -5.51
CA MET A 1 -1.82 -27.35 -4.50
C MET A 1 -1.95 -25.99 -5.17
N ASN A 2 -3.12 -25.71 -5.74
CA ASN A 2 -3.38 -24.49 -6.47
C ASN A 2 -3.60 -23.39 -5.44
N LYS A 3 -2.71 -22.38 -5.38
CA LYS A 3 -2.85 -21.24 -4.46
C LYS A 3 -4.13 -20.49 -4.85
N GLY A 4 -5.21 -20.75 -4.13
CA GLY A 4 -6.46 -20.01 -4.27
C GLY A 4 -6.17 -18.52 -4.14
N LYS A 5 -6.67 -17.74 -5.09
CA LYS A 5 -6.74 -16.28 -4.97
C LYS A 5 -7.43 -15.97 -3.65
N ALA A 6 -6.69 -15.47 -2.67
CA ALA A 6 -7.28 -14.98 -1.44
C ALA A 6 -8.10 -13.71 -1.77
N PRO A 7 -9.41 -13.66 -1.47
CA PRO A 7 -10.17 -12.41 -1.47
C PRO A 7 -9.76 -11.65 -0.20
N GLY A 8 -8.62 -10.95 -0.25
CA GLY A 8 -8.02 -10.35 0.94
C GLY A 8 -7.36 -9.01 0.66
N LYS A 9 -7.84 -8.29 -0.35
CA LYS A 9 -7.52 -6.86 -0.45
C LYS A 9 -8.41 -6.14 0.56
N SER A 10 -7.92 -6.00 1.78
CA SER A 10 -8.54 -5.15 2.80
C SER A 10 -8.57 -3.69 2.36
N SER A 11 -7.75 -3.33 1.37
CA SER A 11 -7.65 -2.01 0.75
C SER A 11 -7.82 -2.08 -0.75
N ILE A 12 -8.45 -1.06 -1.33
CA ILE A 12 -8.47 -0.86 -2.78
C ILE A 12 -7.09 -0.44 -3.31
N TYR A 13 -6.28 0.18 -2.44
CA TYR A 13 -4.97 0.71 -2.78
C TYR A 13 -3.84 -0.33 -2.71
N LYS A 14 -2.89 -0.22 -3.64
CA LYS A 14 -1.67 -1.04 -3.72
C LYS A 14 -0.72 -0.69 -2.58
N GLY A 15 -0.23 -1.73 -1.90
CA GLY A 15 0.72 -1.57 -0.80
C GLY A 15 0.10 -1.09 0.52
N VAL A 16 -1.22 -0.87 0.54
CA VAL A 16 -1.98 -0.51 1.74
C VAL A 16 -2.76 -1.73 2.23
N HIS A 17 -2.79 -1.93 3.54
CA HIS A 17 -3.61 -2.98 4.16
C HIS A 17 -3.99 -2.62 5.59
N TRP A 18 -5.19 -3.03 6.01
CA TRP A 18 -5.67 -2.82 7.38
C TRP A 18 -4.96 -3.74 8.36
N ASN A 19 -4.37 -3.17 9.40
CA ASN A 19 -3.85 -3.91 10.53
C ASN A 19 -4.87 -3.88 11.68
N ALA A 20 -5.65 -4.95 11.80
CA ALA A 20 -6.68 -5.09 12.84
C ALA A 20 -6.10 -5.16 14.26
N GLU A 21 -4.87 -5.67 14.44
CA GLU A 21 -4.24 -5.75 15.77
C GLU A 21 -3.91 -4.35 16.32
N ARG A 22 -3.67 -3.39 15.43
CA ARG A 22 -3.29 -2.02 15.78
C ARG A 22 -4.37 -1.00 15.44
N ASN A 23 -5.47 -1.44 14.82
CA ASN A 23 -6.53 -0.61 14.23
C ASN A 23 -5.96 0.54 13.40
N LYS A 24 -5.00 0.25 12.51
CA LYS A 24 -4.34 1.24 11.66
C LYS A 24 -4.11 0.71 10.26
N TRP A 25 -4.18 1.57 9.26
CA TRP A 25 -3.79 1.26 7.88
C TRP A 25 -2.28 1.28 7.75
N LYS A 26 -1.71 0.19 7.25
CA LYS A 26 -0.27 0.07 7.03
C LYS A 26 0.04 0.26 5.55
N ALA A 27 0.97 1.15 5.24
CA ALA A 27 1.53 1.33 3.91
C ALA A 27 2.93 0.70 3.82
N GLU A 28 3.15 -0.11 2.79
CA GLU A 28 4.45 -0.68 2.46
C GLU A 28 4.65 -0.77 0.94
N ILE A 29 5.89 -0.61 0.50
CA ILE A 29 6.26 -0.65 -0.91
C ILE A 29 7.35 -1.68 -1.14
N LYS A 30 7.24 -2.43 -2.23
CA LYS A 30 8.22 -3.46 -2.59
C LYS A 30 9.18 -2.91 -3.64
N ILE A 31 10.46 -2.82 -3.31
CA ILE A 31 11.52 -2.26 -4.16
C ILE A 31 12.62 -3.31 -4.26
N ASN A 32 12.99 -3.73 -5.47
CA ASN A 32 14.05 -4.74 -5.67
C ASN A 32 13.88 -5.99 -4.80
N GLN A 33 12.64 -6.50 -4.70
CA GLN A 33 12.25 -7.62 -3.84
C GLN A 33 12.29 -7.38 -2.33
N VAL A 34 12.71 -6.19 -1.88
CA VAL A 34 12.73 -5.78 -0.47
C VAL A 34 11.45 -5.02 -0.15
N ASN A 35 10.74 -5.46 0.89
CA ASN A 35 9.59 -4.72 1.43
C ASN A 35 10.10 -3.56 2.28
N LYS A 36 9.85 -2.34 1.83
CA LYS A 36 10.12 -1.12 2.57
C LYS A 36 8.85 -0.64 3.25
N TYR A 37 8.91 -0.56 4.57
CA TYR A 37 7.85 0.03 5.37
C TYR A 37 7.81 1.54 5.16
N ILE A 38 6.62 2.07 4.85
CA ILE A 38 6.39 3.50 4.67
C ILE A 38 5.89 4.10 5.99
N GLY A 39 4.82 3.53 6.54
CA GLY A 39 4.17 4.08 7.72
C GLY A 39 2.89 3.34 8.09
N ARG A 40 2.27 3.82 9.16
CA ARG A 40 0.92 3.44 9.60
C ARG A 40 0.12 4.71 9.80
N PHE A 41 -1.12 4.69 9.35
CA PHE A 41 -2.03 5.82 9.32
C PHE A 41 -3.37 5.38 9.89
N ASP A 42 -4.17 6.33 10.31
CA ASP A 42 -5.51 6.05 10.82
C ASP A 42 -6.52 5.98 9.66
N ASP A 43 -6.21 6.60 8.52
CA ASP A 43 -7.00 6.57 7.29
C ASP A 43 -6.35 5.80 6.13
N GLU A 44 -7.19 5.17 5.30
CA GLU A 44 -6.75 4.40 4.13
C GLU A 44 -6.15 5.31 3.04
N ILE A 45 -6.76 6.49 2.87
CA ILE A 45 -6.35 7.51 1.89
C ILE A 45 -4.98 8.07 2.25
N GLU A 46 -4.74 8.42 3.52
CA GLU A 46 -3.42 8.89 3.99
C GLU A 46 -2.33 7.84 3.74
N ALA A 47 -2.64 6.56 4.00
CA ALA A 47 -1.72 5.47 3.73
C ALA A 47 -1.41 5.34 2.22
N ALA A 48 -2.40 5.55 1.37
CA ALA A 48 -2.26 5.51 -0.08
C ALA A 48 -1.52 6.73 -0.64
N GLU A 49 -1.72 7.93 -0.08
CA GLU A 49 -0.92 9.13 -0.37
C GLU A 49 0.55 8.92 -0.02
N ALA A 50 0.84 8.40 1.17
CA ALA A 50 2.20 8.11 1.59
C ALA A 50 2.86 7.09 0.67
N TYR A 51 2.11 6.08 0.22
CA TYR A 51 2.57 5.17 -0.82
C TYR A 51 2.92 5.91 -2.11
N ASN A 52 2.04 6.77 -2.59
CA ASN A 52 2.25 7.51 -3.84
C ASN A 52 3.51 8.38 -3.80
N ILE A 53 3.70 9.15 -2.73
CA ILE A 53 4.87 10.01 -2.54
C ILE A 53 6.17 9.19 -2.56
N VAL A 54 6.17 8.05 -1.86
CA VAL A 54 7.36 7.18 -1.80
C VAL A 54 7.58 6.49 -3.14
N ALA A 55 6.51 6.03 -3.78
CA ALA A 55 6.57 5.36 -5.05
C ALA A 55 7.09 6.29 -6.15
N GLU A 56 6.62 7.54 -6.22
CA GLU A 56 7.11 8.58 -7.13
C GLU A 56 8.61 8.84 -6.94
N LYS A 57 9.07 8.97 -5.69
CA LYS A 57 10.49 9.15 -5.37
C LYS A 57 11.38 7.97 -5.77
N LEU A 58 10.83 6.76 -5.82
CA LEU A 58 11.61 5.52 -6.03
C LEU A 58 11.57 5.02 -7.47
N PHE A 59 10.42 5.13 -8.13
CA PHE A 59 10.16 4.58 -9.46
C PHE A 59 10.04 5.67 -10.53
N GLY A 60 9.96 6.95 -10.15
CA GLY A 60 9.85 8.08 -11.07
C GLY A 60 8.52 8.08 -11.85
N GLU A 61 8.55 8.55 -13.09
CA GLU A 61 7.37 8.77 -13.94
C GLU A 61 6.60 7.49 -14.32
N PHE A 62 7.21 6.32 -14.22
CA PHE A 62 6.60 5.04 -14.59
C PHE A 62 5.88 4.34 -13.44
N VAL A 63 5.65 5.05 -12.33
CA VAL A 63 5.06 4.45 -11.15
C VAL A 63 3.54 4.35 -11.26
N CYS A 64 2.99 3.17 -10.96
CA CYS A 64 1.55 3.02 -10.82
C CYS A 64 1.12 3.55 -9.44
N LEU A 65 0.67 4.80 -9.40
CA LEU A 65 0.08 5.42 -8.21
C LEU A 65 -1.31 4.88 -7.92
N ASN A 66 -1.71 4.95 -6.66
CA ASN A 66 -3.05 4.69 -6.18
C ASN A 66 -3.98 5.85 -6.59
N THR A 67 -5.09 5.56 -7.27
CA THR A 67 -6.12 6.54 -7.59
C THR A 67 -6.94 6.82 -6.33
N LEU A 68 -6.72 7.98 -5.72
CA LEU A 68 -7.44 8.42 -4.52
C LEU A 68 -8.79 9.02 -4.95
N GLU A 69 -9.77 8.16 -5.24
CA GLU A 69 -11.16 8.62 -5.38
C GLU A 69 -11.79 8.63 -3.98
N GLY A 70 -12.23 9.80 -3.54
CA GLY A 70 -12.92 10.06 -2.27
C GLY A 70 -14.37 10.44 -2.50
#